data_AF-A0A356PZK2-F1
#
_entry.id   AF-A0A356PZK2-F1
#
_cell.length_a   1.000
_cell.length_b   1.000
_cell.length_c   1.000
_cell.angle_alpha   90.00
_cell.angle_beta   90.00
_cell.angle_gamma   90.00
#
_symmetry.space_group_name_H-M   'P 1'
#
loop_
_entity.id
_entity.type
_entity.pdbx_description
1 polymer ?
#
loop_
_entity_poly.entity_id
_entity_poly.type
_entity_poly.pdbx_seq_one_letter_code
_entity_poly.pdbx_strand_id
1 'polypeptide(L)'
;RGVFSAALGAGTGQPSTPFSAEFEVVGLSDGIFDFTGEMYAGCTANTGPTAWLRLAGRRQQIDIVVSSIRCQALDQAVFRHLGIQLEDYHILSVKSTVHYVADFEDLASLRLPVATNSLALCDLQHIAFRRLRAGVRLGPKGPEWQPVTG
;
A
#
# COMPACT_ATOMS: atom_id res chain seq x y z
N ARG A 1 5.11 -25.71 -0.39
CA ARG A 1 6.07 -24.63 -0.07
C ARG A 1 7.17 -24.66 -1.11
N GLY A 2 7.48 -23.52 -1.71
CA GLY A 2 8.43 -23.41 -2.81
C GLY A 2 9.12 -22.05 -2.76
N VAL A 3 10.30 -22.00 -3.34
CA VAL A 3 11.10 -20.79 -3.49
C VAL A 3 11.14 -20.43 -4.97
N PHE A 4 10.99 -19.15 -5.30
CA PHE A 4 11.03 -18.68 -6.68
C PHE A 4 11.66 -17.30 -6.78
N SER A 5 12.30 -17.03 -7.93
CA SER A 5 12.80 -15.71 -8.27
C SER A 5 11.78 -14.97 -9.12
N ALA A 6 11.51 -13.70 -8.78
CA ALA A 6 10.60 -12.85 -9.53
C ALA A 6 10.95 -11.37 -9.37
N ALA A 7 10.38 -10.53 -10.22
CA ALA A 7 10.39 -9.08 -10.08
C ALA A 7 8.98 -8.61 -9.70
N LEU A 8 8.81 -8.15 -8.45
CA LEU A 8 7.50 -7.78 -7.91
C LEU A 8 7.25 -6.27 -8.01
N GLY A 9 5.99 -5.90 -8.28
CA GLY A 9 5.57 -4.50 -8.39
C GLY A 9 5.75 -3.90 -9.79
N ALA A 10 5.61 -2.57 -9.89
CA ALA A 10 5.74 -1.79 -11.13
C ALA A 10 4.84 -2.15 -12.33
N GLY A 11 3.88 -3.09 -12.20
CA GLY A 11 2.99 -3.51 -13.29
C GLY A 11 1.90 -2.50 -13.72
N THR A 12 1.92 -1.26 -13.21
CA THR A 12 0.84 -0.27 -13.44
C THR A 12 1.22 0.84 -14.43
N GLY A 13 2.38 0.71 -15.10
CA GLY A 13 2.87 1.72 -16.07
C GLY A 13 3.30 3.05 -15.44
N GLN A 14 3.35 3.13 -14.11
CA GLN A 14 3.83 4.29 -13.36
C GLN A 14 5.36 4.20 -13.19
N PRO A 15 6.07 5.34 -13.08
CA PRO A 15 7.52 5.36 -12.86
C PRO A 15 7.86 4.70 -11.52
N SER A 16 8.18 3.42 -11.58
CA SER A 16 8.55 2.58 -10.45
C SER A 16 9.42 1.45 -10.97
N THR A 17 10.39 1.03 -10.16
CA THR A 17 11.29 -0.06 -10.50
C THR A 17 10.76 -1.33 -9.84
N PRO A 18 10.55 -2.43 -10.60
CA PRO A 18 10.16 -3.69 -10.00
C PRO A 18 11.28 -4.19 -9.07
N PHE A 19 10.88 -4.81 -7.97
CA PHE A 19 11.82 -5.33 -6.99
C PHE A 19 12.13 -6.80 -7.28
N SER A 20 13.31 -7.04 -7.85
CA SER A 20 13.80 -8.38 -8.17
C SER A 20 14.45 -9.04 -6.96
N ALA A 21 13.92 -10.19 -6.54
CA ALA A 21 14.48 -10.99 -5.46
C ALA A 21 14.02 -12.45 -5.56
N GLU A 22 14.52 -13.26 -4.64
CA GLU A 22 14.04 -14.61 -4.39
C GLU A 22 13.07 -14.60 -3.20
N PHE A 23 11.97 -15.34 -3.32
CA PHE A 23 10.88 -15.36 -2.36
C PHE A 23 10.52 -16.78 -1.98
N GLU A 24 10.32 -17.02 -0.69
CA GLU A 24 9.68 -18.21 -0.16
C GLU A 24 8.17 -17.97 -0.05
N VAL A 25 7.36 -18.92 -0.53
CA VAL A 25 5.91 -18.91 -0.31
C VAL A 25 5.59 -19.47 1.07
N VAL A 26 5.20 -18.58 1.99
CA VAL A 26 4.84 -18.92 3.37
C VAL A 26 3.39 -19.38 3.47
N GLY A 27 2.48 -18.63 2.82
CA GLY A 27 1.04 -18.88 2.85
C GLY A 27 0.35 -18.44 1.56
N LEU A 28 -0.80 -19.04 1.28
CA LEU A 28 -1.64 -18.74 0.11
C LEU A 28 -3.10 -18.60 0.57
N SER A 29 -3.84 -17.75 -0.11
CA SER A 29 -5.28 -17.57 0.06
C SER A 29 -5.94 -17.33 -1.30
N ASP A 30 -7.22 -17.64 -1.40
CA ASP A 30 -8.10 -17.23 -2.50
C ASP A 30 -8.44 -15.73 -2.47
N GLY A 31 -8.05 -15.03 -1.40
CA GLY A 31 -8.24 -13.59 -1.20
C GLY A 31 -9.62 -13.20 -0.73
N ILE A 32 -10.41 -14.15 -0.21
CA ILE A 32 -11.74 -13.88 0.33
C ILE A 32 -11.65 -13.83 1.85
N PHE A 33 -11.97 -12.69 2.44
CA PHE A 33 -11.98 -12.48 3.89
C PHE A 33 -12.91 -11.34 4.27
N ASP A 34 -13.42 -11.36 5.50
CA ASP A 34 -14.25 -10.29 6.02
C ASP A 34 -13.37 -9.19 6.63
N PHE A 35 -13.73 -7.93 6.35
CA PHE A 35 -13.13 -6.79 7.02
C PHE A 35 -13.55 -6.75 8.48
N THR A 36 -12.60 -6.41 9.36
CA THR A 36 -12.80 -6.44 10.82
C THR A 36 -12.85 -5.05 11.45
N GLY A 37 -12.24 -4.06 10.80
CA GLY A 37 -12.20 -2.68 11.23
C GLY A 37 -13.49 -1.93 10.90
N GLU A 38 -13.74 -0.86 11.66
CA GLU A 38 -15.00 -0.10 11.62
C GLU A 38 -15.35 0.43 10.23
N MET A 39 -14.34 0.82 9.43
CA MET A 39 -14.55 1.50 8.16
C MET A 39 -15.38 0.64 7.19
N TYR A 40 -15.04 -0.65 7.05
CA TYR A 40 -15.66 -1.60 6.13
C TYR A 40 -16.35 -2.76 6.88
N ALA A 41 -16.72 -2.57 8.14
CA ALA A 41 -17.37 -3.58 8.95
C ALA A 41 -18.58 -4.21 8.22
N GLY A 42 -18.62 -5.55 8.18
CA GLY A 42 -19.67 -6.31 7.50
C GLY A 42 -19.49 -6.45 5.98
N CYS A 43 -18.42 -5.90 5.40
CA CYS A 43 -18.05 -6.14 4.00
C CYS A 43 -17.08 -7.31 3.87
N THR A 44 -17.24 -8.10 2.82
CA THR A 44 -16.29 -9.15 2.41
C THR A 44 -15.38 -8.64 1.29
N ALA A 45 -14.08 -8.75 1.48
CA ALA A 45 -13.07 -8.49 0.48
C ALA A 45 -12.98 -9.63 -0.54
N ASN A 46 -12.61 -9.29 -1.77
CA ASN A 46 -12.10 -10.26 -2.75
C ASN A 46 -10.85 -9.67 -3.41
N THR A 47 -9.69 -10.15 -3.00
CA THR A 47 -8.38 -9.74 -3.52
C THR A 47 -7.83 -10.72 -4.57
N GLY A 48 -8.63 -11.73 -4.95
CA GLY A 48 -8.23 -12.86 -5.77
C GLY A 48 -7.06 -13.64 -5.17
N PRO A 49 -6.42 -14.56 -5.92
CA PRO A 49 -5.22 -15.26 -5.48
C PRO A 49 -4.23 -14.32 -4.79
N THR A 50 -3.93 -14.64 -3.54
CA THR A 50 -3.13 -13.83 -2.63
C THR A 50 -2.05 -14.69 -2.01
N ALA A 51 -0.83 -14.16 -1.92
CA ALA A 51 0.32 -14.88 -1.38
C ALA A 51 1.01 -14.06 -0.29
N TRP A 52 1.30 -14.73 0.82
CA TRP A 52 2.26 -14.28 1.81
C TRP A 52 3.64 -14.81 1.41
N LEU A 53 4.51 -13.89 1.03
CA LEU A 53 5.87 -14.15 0.60
C LEU A 53 6.85 -13.68 1.67
N ARG A 54 7.93 -14.42 1.84
CA ARG A 54 9.09 -14.02 2.65
C ARG A 54 10.30 -13.87 1.75
N LEU A 55 11.09 -12.82 1.93
CA LEU A 55 12.35 -12.70 1.20
C LEU A 55 13.32 -13.83 1.58
N ALA A 56 13.96 -14.45 0.58
CA ALA A 56 14.98 -15.45 0.86
C ALA A 56 16.33 -14.81 1.23
N GLY A 57 17.22 -15.61 1.83
CA GLY A 57 18.58 -15.21 2.18
C GLY A 57 18.67 -14.19 3.33
N ARG A 58 19.61 -13.24 3.25
CA ARG A 58 19.94 -12.31 4.36
C ARG A 58 18.80 -11.37 4.77
N ARG A 59 17.71 -11.31 4.01
CA ARG A 59 16.55 -10.45 4.26
C ARG A 59 15.29 -11.22 4.65
N GLN A 60 15.44 -12.44 5.15
CA GLN A 60 14.37 -13.33 5.66
C GLN A 60 13.48 -12.78 6.79
N GLN A 61 13.69 -11.54 7.22
CA GLN A 61 12.85 -10.83 8.18
C GLN A 61 11.81 -9.92 7.50
N ILE A 62 11.79 -9.86 6.17
CA ILE A 62 10.83 -9.06 5.41
C ILE A 62 9.78 -9.97 4.79
N ASP A 63 8.53 -9.75 5.19
CA ASP A 63 7.36 -10.37 4.60
C ASP A 63 6.61 -9.39 3.70
N ILE A 64 6.02 -9.93 2.63
CA ILE A 64 5.33 -9.19 1.59
C ILE A 64 4.04 -9.94 1.28
N VAL A 65 2.91 -9.24 1.37
CA VAL A 65 1.62 -9.76 0.87
C VAL A 65 1.39 -9.21 -0.53
N VAL A 66 1.16 -10.11 -1.49
CA VAL A 66 0.81 -9.77 -2.87
C VAL A 66 -0.56 -10.35 -3.21
N SER A 67 -1.39 -9.57 -3.90
CA SER A 67 -2.71 -10.00 -4.38
C SER A 67 -2.86 -9.73 -5.87
N SER A 68 -3.67 -10.54 -6.54
CA SER A 68 -3.95 -10.40 -7.97
C SER A 68 -4.95 -9.28 -8.28
N ILE A 69 -5.88 -9.00 -7.36
CA ILE A 69 -6.84 -7.90 -7.45
C ILE A 69 -6.46 -6.81 -6.46
N ARG A 70 -6.56 -5.56 -6.93
CA ARG A 70 -6.21 -4.37 -6.14
C ARG A 70 -7.13 -4.24 -4.92
N CYS A 71 -6.54 -4.23 -3.74
CA CYS A 71 -7.20 -3.90 -2.49
C CYS A 71 -6.38 -2.85 -1.73
N GLN A 72 -7.04 -1.95 -1.01
CA GLN A 72 -6.34 -1.06 -0.10
C GLN A 72 -6.14 -1.79 1.23
N ALA A 73 -4.92 -1.73 1.79
CA ALA A 73 -4.63 -2.22 3.13
C ALA A 73 -5.19 -1.24 4.18
N LEU A 74 -6.53 -1.16 4.22
CA LEU A 74 -7.28 -0.31 5.15
C LEU A 74 -7.61 -1.02 6.47
N ASP A 75 -7.40 -2.34 6.52
CA ASP A 75 -7.80 -3.23 7.60
C ASP A 75 -6.73 -4.29 7.87
N GLN A 76 -6.53 -4.65 9.13
CA GLN A 76 -5.64 -5.71 9.57
C GLN A 76 -6.05 -7.07 8.99
N ALA A 77 -7.33 -7.28 8.67
CA ALA A 77 -7.84 -8.49 8.01
C ALA A 77 -7.11 -8.81 6.70
N VAL A 78 -6.60 -7.79 5.99
CA VAL A 78 -5.77 -7.95 4.78
C VAL A 78 -4.51 -8.78 5.03
N PHE A 79 -4.02 -8.81 6.27
CA PHE A 79 -2.88 -9.64 6.68
C PHE A 79 -3.33 -10.86 7.49
N ARG A 80 -4.23 -10.65 8.46
CA ARG A 80 -4.65 -11.68 9.43
C ARG A 80 -5.31 -12.89 8.76
N HIS A 81 -5.99 -12.72 7.61
CA HIS A 81 -6.58 -13.86 6.89
C HIS A 81 -5.54 -14.88 6.36
N LEU A 82 -4.29 -14.46 6.19
CA LEU A 82 -3.16 -15.34 5.83
C LEU A 82 -2.52 -16.02 7.06
N GLY A 83 -3.04 -15.76 8.27
CA GLY A 83 -2.48 -16.21 9.53
C GLY A 83 -1.35 -15.33 10.08
N ILE A 84 -1.08 -14.18 9.45
CA ILE A 84 -0.04 -13.25 9.89
C ILE A 84 -0.46 -12.60 11.22
N GLN A 85 0.37 -12.76 12.25
CA GLN A 85 0.24 -12.03 13.51
C GLN A 85 1.02 -10.72 13.37
N LEU A 86 0.32 -9.59 13.32
CA LEU A 86 0.95 -8.31 13.05
C LEU A 86 1.82 -7.82 14.21
N GLU A 87 1.54 -8.31 15.41
CA GLU A 87 2.26 -8.08 16.65
C GLU A 87 3.70 -8.64 16.61
N ASP A 88 3.99 -9.58 15.71
CA ASP A 88 5.33 -10.15 15.52
C ASP A 88 6.26 -9.23 14.70
N TYR A 89 5.75 -8.10 14.17
CA TYR A 89 6.49 -7.20 13.30
C TYR A 89 6.87 -5.90 14.01
N HIS A 90 8.15 -5.53 13.93
CA HIS A 90 8.62 -4.23 14.43
C HIS A 90 8.19 -3.03 13.56
N ILE A 91 7.94 -3.27 12.27
CA ILE A 91 7.57 -2.23 11.31
C ILE A 91 6.51 -2.81 10.38
N LEU A 92 5.39 -2.10 10.25
CA LEU A 92 4.38 -2.36 9.24
C LEU A 92 4.36 -1.21 8.22
N SER A 93 4.37 -1.57 6.94
CA SER A 93 4.29 -0.60 5.84
C SER A 93 3.02 -0.82 5.03
N VAL A 94 2.14 0.18 5.01
CA VAL A 94 0.90 0.17 4.21
C VAL A 94 0.85 1.37 3.27
N LYS A 95 0.30 1.18 2.07
CA LYS A 95 0.07 2.28 1.12
C LYS A 95 -1.28 2.92 1.39
N SER A 96 -1.32 3.85 2.33
CA SER A 96 -2.52 4.60 2.69
C SER A 96 -2.15 5.96 3.28
N THR A 97 -3.02 6.95 3.13
CA THR A 97 -2.86 8.28 3.72
C THR A 97 -3.62 8.42 5.04
N VAL A 98 -4.84 7.88 5.11
CA VAL A 98 -5.73 8.03 6.27
C VAL A 98 -6.53 6.78 6.62
N HIS A 99 -6.96 5.98 5.63
CA HIS A 99 -7.90 4.88 5.88
C HIS A 99 -7.35 3.76 6.78
N TYR A 100 -6.03 3.62 6.85
CA TYR A 100 -5.41 2.62 7.73
C TYR A 100 -5.43 3.04 9.20
N VAL A 101 -5.63 4.32 9.52
CA VAL A 101 -5.47 4.81 10.89
C VAL A 101 -6.49 4.15 11.81
N ALA A 102 -7.77 4.07 11.39
CA ALA A 102 -8.83 3.55 12.25
C ALA A 102 -8.58 2.13 12.76
N ASP A 103 -7.94 1.27 11.96
CA ASP A 103 -7.76 -0.13 12.32
C ASP A 103 -6.33 -0.46 12.76
N PHE A 104 -5.32 0.32 12.38
CA PHE A 104 -3.92 0.07 12.72
C PHE A 104 -3.36 0.99 13.82
N GLU A 105 -4.07 2.04 14.24
CA GLU A 105 -3.54 3.02 15.20
C GLU A 105 -3.19 2.39 16.55
N ASP A 106 -4.05 1.53 17.09
CA ASP A 106 -3.80 0.86 18.37
C ASP A 106 -2.69 -0.20 18.31
N LEU A 107 -2.29 -0.64 17.12
CA LEU A 107 -1.23 -1.62 16.91
C LEU A 107 0.17 -0.97 16.97
N ALA A 108 0.29 0.32 16.69
CA ALA A 108 1.59 0.98 16.49
C ALA A 108 1.81 2.17 17.45
N SER A 109 2.94 2.17 18.15
CA SER A 109 3.32 3.29 19.03
C SER A 109 3.79 4.55 18.28
N LEU A 110 4.08 4.44 16.98
CA LEU A 110 4.55 5.54 16.14
C LEU A 110 4.07 5.39 14.70
N ARG A 111 3.54 6.48 14.13
CA ARG A 111 3.18 6.58 12.71
C ARG A 111 4.18 7.46 11.97
N LEU A 112 4.75 6.93 10.89
CA LEU A 112 5.74 7.61 10.06
C LEU A 112 5.19 7.80 8.64
N PRO A 113 4.66 8.99 8.30
CA PRO A 113 4.30 9.31 6.92
C PRO A 113 5.57 9.32 6.04
N VAL A 114 5.59 8.48 5.00
CA VAL A 114 6.72 8.39 4.07
C VAL A 114 6.31 8.92 2.70
N ALA A 115 6.97 9.99 2.25
CA ALA A 115 6.84 10.45 0.88
C ALA A 115 7.61 9.52 -0.07
N THR A 116 6.96 9.11 -1.16
CA THR A 116 7.58 8.32 -2.23
C THR A 116 7.38 9.01 -3.58
N ASN A 117 8.25 8.72 -4.54
CA ASN A 117 8.14 9.26 -5.91
C ASN A 117 7.03 8.57 -6.73
N SER A 118 5.80 8.55 -6.20
CA SER A 118 4.65 7.90 -6.81
C SER A 118 3.64 8.93 -7.33
N LEU A 119 2.72 8.51 -8.20
CA LEU A 119 1.68 9.41 -8.74
C LEU A 119 0.63 9.85 -7.71
N ALA A 120 0.61 9.26 -6.51
CA ALA A 120 -0.31 9.64 -5.44
C ALA A 120 0.32 10.72 -4.54
N LEU A 121 0.72 11.84 -5.15
CA LEU A 121 1.32 12.97 -4.45
C LEU A 121 0.26 13.68 -3.58
N CYS A 122 0.57 13.84 -2.30
CA CYS A 122 -0.25 14.66 -1.40
C CYS A 122 0.06 16.16 -1.50
N ASP A 123 1.22 16.52 -2.05
CA ASP A 123 1.58 17.90 -2.37
C ASP A 123 1.22 18.20 -3.82
N LEU A 124 0.14 18.96 -4.02
CA LEU A 124 -0.39 19.27 -5.35
C LEU A 124 0.54 20.20 -6.14
N GLN A 125 1.50 20.86 -5.50
CA GLN A 125 2.48 21.72 -6.18
C GLN A 125 3.39 20.94 -7.13
N HIS A 126 3.56 19.64 -6.89
CA HIS A 126 4.35 18.76 -7.74
C HIS A 126 3.55 18.14 -8.89
N ILE A 127 2.27 18.49 -9.05
CA ILE A 127 1.42 17.99 -10.12
C ILE A 127 1.37 19.01 -11.26
N ALA A 128 1.75 18.58 -12.47
CA ALA A 128 1.69 19.40 -13.69
C ALA A 128 0.27 19.48 -14.26
N PHE A 129 -0.61 20.24 -13.60
CA PHE A 129 -1.99 20.44 -14.06
C PHE A 129 -2.04 21.11 -15.43
N ARG A 130 -2.89 20.59 -16.33
CA ARG A 130 -3.12 21.17 -17.67
C ARG A 130 -4.44 21.92 -17.82
N ARG A 131 -5.40 21.66 -16.93
CA ARG A 131 -6.78 22.16 -17.02
C ARG A 131 -7.34 22.56 -15.65
N LEU A 132 -6.46 22.90 -14.70
CA LEU A 132 -6.92 23.43 -13.42
C LEU A 132 -7.50 24.84 -13.65
N ARG A 133 -8.43 25.27 -12.80
CA ARG A 133 -8.98 26.64 -12.91
C ARG A 133 -7.97 27.62 -12.31
N ALA A 134 -7.77 28.76 -12.97
CA ALA A 134 -6.94 29.84 -12.43
C ALA A 134 -7.42 30.28 -11.04
N GLY A 135 -6.49 30.53 -10.12
CA GLY A 135 -6.79 30.93 -8.74
C GLY A 135 -7.09 29.79 -7.77
N VAL A 136 -7.09 28.53 -8.22
CA VAL A 136 -7.22 27.38 -7.30
C VAL A 136 -5.92 27.22 -6.52
N ARG A 137 -6.02 27.19 -5.19
CA ARG A 137 -4.85 26.96 -4.32
C ARG A 137 -4.40 25.51 -4.38
N LEU A 138 -3.08 25.32 -4.48
CA LEU A 138 -2.42 24.01 -4.53
C LEU A 138 -2.17 23.41 -3.13
N GLY A 139 -2.60 24.08 -2.08
CA GLY A 139 -2.56 23.58 -0.71
C GLY A 139 -3.14 24.58 0.28
N PRO A 140 -3.33 24.18 1.55
CA PRO A 140 -3.74 25.08 2.62
C PRO A 140 -2.75 26.25 2.72
N LYS A 141 -3.24 27.48 2.50
CA LYS A 141 -2.41 28.70 2.42
C LYS A 141 -1.27 28.62 1.38
N GLY A 142 -1.35 27.70 0.43
CA GLY A 142 -0.37 27.52 -0.65
C GLY A 142 -0.59 28.47 -1.82
N PRO A 143 0.30 28.42 -2.84
CA PRO A 143 0.19 29.25 -4.03
C PRO A 143 -1.08 28.93 -4.83
N GLU A 144 -1.57 29.93 -5.54
CA GLU A 144 -2.65 29.76 -6.50
C GLU A 144 -2.09 29.32 -7.84
N TRP A 145 -2.72 28.31 -8.44
CA TRP A 145 -2.36 27.84 -9.76
C TRP A 145 -2.73 28.89 -10.81
N GLN A 146 -1.79 29.13 -11.71
CA GLN A 146 -1.99 29.96 -12.90
C GLN A 146 -1.73 29.11 -14.15
N PRO A 147 -2.55 29.26 -15.19
CA PRO A 147 -2.29 28.62 -16.47
C PRO A 147 -0.97 29.12 -17.04
N VAL A 148 -0.19 28.22 -17.61
CA VAL A 148 0.98 28.61 -18.41
C VAL A 148 0.43 29.23 -19.70
N THR A 149 0.35 30.56 -19.75
CA THR A 149 0.09 31.29 -20.99
C THR A 149 1.30 31.14 -21.90
N GLY A 150 1.13 30.36 -22.97
CA GLY A 150 2.03 30.36 -24.13
C GLY A 150 1.69 31.50 -25.08
#